data_AF-A0A836P0W2-F1
#
_entry.id   AF-A0A836P0W2-F1
#
_cell.length_a   1.000
_cell.length_b   1.000
_cell.length_c   1.000
_cell.angle_alpha   90.00
_cell.angle_beta   90.00
_cell.angle_gamma   90.00
#
_symmetry.space_group_name_H-M   'P 1'
#
loop_
_entity.id
_entity.type
_entity.pdbx_description
1 polymer ?
#
loop_
_entity_poly.entity_id
_entity_poly.type
_entity_poly.pdbx_seq_one_letter_code
_entity_poly.pdbx_strand_id
1 'polypeptide(L)'
;MSWAGEFQYAIGKTRRAVPSDSTPQFDPARPTLLCLSHLRWSFVYQRPQHLMSRFARDANVLFWEEPIACDEATPWLEVRGEERGVHVLVPRLSAGCEGEDAVQVKRRLLDGYLAELGVRDLLLWYYTPMSQSFSAHLPARTI
;
A
#
# COMPACT_ATOMS: atom_id res chain seq x y z
N MET A 1 -29.34 33.74 6.25
CA MET A 1 -28.24 33.92 5.29
C MET A 1 -27.43 32.64 5.28
N SER A 2 -27.70 31.83 4.27
CA SER A 2 -27.11 30.51 4.05
C SER A 2 -25.74 30.65 3.40
N TRP A 3 -24.76 29.89 3.86
CA TRP A 3 -23.54 29.59 3.13
C TRP A 3 -23.35 28.07 3.16
N ALA A 4 -23.88 27.41 2.13
CA ALA A 4 -23.58 26.02 1.81
C ALA A 4 -22.27 25.97 1.03
N GLY A 5 -21.39 25.02 1.39
CA GLY A 5 -20.22 24.62 0.62
C GLY A 5 -20.07 23.10 0.76
N GLU A 6 -20.19 22.42 -0.36
CA GLU A 6 -20.43 20.98 -0.51
C GLU A 6 -19.22 20.12 -0.09
N PHE A 7 -19.36 19.37 1.00
CA PHE A 7 -18.63 18.10 1.17
C PHE A 7 -19.62 16.95 1.10
N GLN A 8 -20.24 16.82 -0.07
CA GLN A 8 -20.92 15.59 -0.44
C GLN A 8 -19.85 14.58 -0.88
N TYR A 9 -19.42 13.73 0.05
CA TYR A 9 -18.72 12.50 -0.32
C TYR A 9 -19.73 11.59 -1.01
N ALA A 10 -19.80 11.71 -2.32
CA ALA A 10 -20.55 10.79 -3.16
C ALA A 10 -19.92 9.40 -3.08
N ILE A 11 -20.69 8.46 -2.54
CA ILE A 11 -20.49 7.02 -2.70
C ILE A 11 -20.44 6.72 -4.21
N GLY A 12 -19.32 6.19 -4.69
CA GLY A 12 -19.18 5.80 -6.10
C GLY A 12 -17.78 5.38 -6.50
N LYS A 13 -17.54 4.06 -6.55
CA LYS A 13 -16.65 3.33 -7.46
C LYS A 13 -15.55 4.15 -8.17
N THR A 14 -14.49 4.54 -7.47
CA THR A 14 -13.29 5.07 -8.15
C THR A 14 -12.42 3.92 -8.62
N ARG A 15 -12.72 3.46 -9.84
CA ARG A 15 -11.69 2.98 -10.76
C ARG A 15 -10.80 4.19 -11.09
N ARG A 16 -9.49 4.05 -10.85
CA ARG A 16 -8.43 5.03 -11.15
C ARG A 16 -8.27 6.13 -10.09
N ALA A 17 -7.03 6.25 -9.60
CA ALA A 17 -6.60 7.28 -8.65
C ALA A 17 -6.96 8.68 -9.19
N VAL A 18 -7.62 9.48 -8.36
CA VAL A 18 -7.78 10.92 -8.60
C VAL A 18 -6.38 11.53 -8.50
N PRO A 19 -5.92 12.31 -9.51
CA PRO A 19 -4.69 13.06 -9.36
C PRO A 19 -4.95 14.20 -8.37
N SER A 20 -4.58 13.95 -7.13
CA SER A 20 -4.29 15.02 -6.16
C SER A 20 -2.89 15.57 -6.47
N ASP A 21 -2.61 16.82 -6.09
CA ASP A 21 -1.25 17.42 -6.10
C ASP A 21 -0.21 16.55 -5.35
N SER A 22 -0.66 15.51 -4.63
CA SER A 22 0.10 14.38 -4.10
C SER A 22 0.32 13.26 -5.13
N THR A 23 0.74 13.57 -6.37
CA THR A 23 1.18 12.50 -7.27
C THR A 23 2.50 11.94 -6.72
N PRO A 24 2.58 10.63 -6.41
CA PRO A 24 3.79 9.95 -5.98
C PRO A 24 5.04 10.40 -6.76
N GLN A 25 5.99 11.05 -6.10
CA GLN A 25 7.30 11.27 -6.70
C GLN A 25 8.11 9.98 -6.51
N PHE A 26 7.80 8.97 -7.32
CA PHE A 26 8.58 7.75 -7.37
C PHE A 26 9.86 8.02 -8.18
N ASP A 27 11.01 7.91 -7.53
CA ASP A 27 12.32 8.14 -8.14
C ASP A 27 12.98 6.78 -8.44
N PRO A 28 13.09 6.36 -9.71
CA PRO A 28 13.68 5.07 -10.06
C PRO A 28 15.17 4.96 -9.71
N ALA A 29 15.84 6.07 -9.39
CA ALA A 29 17.23 6.07 -8.91
C ALA A 29 17.36 5.71 -7.42
N ARG A 30 16.25 5.70 -6.67
CA ARG A 30 16.24 5.39 -5.24
C ARG A 30 15.80 3.94 -4.97
N PRO A 31 16.31 3.31 -3.91
CA PRO A 31 15.78 2.03 -3.47
C PRO A 31 14.30 2.16 -3.09
N THR A 32 13.55 1.07 -3.26
CA THR A 32 12.18 0.94 -2.77
C THR A 32 12.18 0.18 -1.46
N LEU A 33 11.61 0.77 -0.41
CA LEU A 33 11.42 0.13 0.88
C LEU A 33 9.95 -0.28 1.03
N LEU A 34 9.69 -1.58 1.05
CA LEU A 34 8.37 -2.15 1.31
C LEU A 34 8.27 -2.62 2.76
N CYS A 35 7.49 -1.89 3.55
CA CYS A 35 7.14 -2.25 4.91
C CYS A 35 5.86 -3.07 4.91
N LEU A 36 5.94 -4.31 5.40
CA LEU A 36 4.81 -5.25 5.50
C LEU A 36 4.29 -5.24 6.94
N SER A 37 3.13 -4.63 7.14
CA SER A 37 2.63 -4.24 8.46
C SER A 37 1.27 -4.82 8.80
N HIS A 38 1.15 -5.35 10.03
CA HIS A 38 -0.13 -5.70 10.63
C HIS A 38 -0.88 -4.48 11.21
N LEU A 39 -0.22 -3.31 11.27
CA LEU A 39 -0.82 -2.04 11.70
C LEU A 39 -1.36 -1.25 10.51
N ARG A 40 -2.39 -0.45 10.78
CA ARG A 40 -2.95 0.54 9.86
C ARG A 40 -2.19 1.86 9.99
N TRP A 41 -1.88 2.49 8.85
CA TRP A 41 -1.18 3.76 8.79
C TRP A 41 -1.96 4.87 9.51
N SER A 42 -3.24 5.05 9.15
CA SER A 42 -4.12 6.13 9.64
C SER A 42 -4.70 5.90 11.04
N PHE A 43 -4.11 5.02 11.84
CA PHE A 43 -4.52 4.79 13.23
C PHE A 43 -3.58 5.52 14.21
N VAL A 44 -3.42 5.02 15.43
CA VAL A 44 -2.48 5.61 16.40
C VAL A 44 -1.09 5.66 15.80
N TYR A 45 -0.48 6.85 15.83
CA TYR A 45 0.86 7.07 15.31
C TYR A 45 1.90 6.36 16.18
N GLN A 46 2.65 5.44 15.57
CA GLN A 46 3.57 4.53 16.25
C GLN A 46 4.95 4.48 15.56
N ARG A 47 5.84 3.65 16.10
CA ARG A 47 7.22 3.49 15.63
C ARG A 47 7.34 3.20 14.13
N PRO A 48 6.52 2.32 13.51
CA PRO A 48 6.60 2.09 12.07
C PRO A 48 6.35 3.37 11.27
N GLN A 49 5.35 4.17 11.63
CA GLN A 49 5.05 5.41 10.92
C GLN A 49 6.16 6.45 11.08
N HIS A 50 6.77 6.55 12.27
CA HIS A 50 7.96 7.39 12.50
C HIS A 50 9.12 7.00 11.57
N LEU A 51 9.43 5.70 11.50
CA LEU A 51 10.56 5.19 10.72
C LEU A 51 10.31 5.35 9.22
N MET A 52 9.14 4.96 8.74
CA MET A 52 8.78 5.03 7.33
C MET A 52 8.74 6.46 6.81
N SER A 53 8.19 7.40 7.59
CA SER A 53 8.23 8.83 7.26
C SER A 53 9.66 9.38 7.18
N ARG A 54 10.60 8.82 7.95
CA ARG A 54 12.01 9.23 7.91
C ARG A 54 12.71 8.64 6.68
N PHE A 55 12.48 7.35 6.39
CA PHE A 55 13.06 6.67 5.23
C PHE A 55 12.57 7.23 3.89
N ALA A 56 11.35 7.77 3.85
CA ALA A 56 10.80 8.39 2.65
C ALA A 56 11.61 9.58 2.12
N ARG A 57 12.55 10.12 2.91
CA ARG A 57 13.51 11.13 2.44
C ARG A 57 14.55 10.57 1.46
N ASP A 58 14.90 9.30 1.63
CA ASP A 58 16.04 8.65 0.96
C ASP A 58 15.61 7.46 0.06
N ALA A 59 14.40 6.94 0.23
CA ALA A 59 13.86 5.78 -0.48
C ALA A 59 12.41 6.01 -0.92
N ASN A 60 11.96 5.27 -1.95
CA ASN A 60 10.54 5.18 -2.27
C ASN A 60 9.87 4.25 -1.25
N VAL A 61 9.02 4.78 -0.37
CA VAL A 61 8.44 3.98 0.72
C VAL A 61 7.04 3.50 0.36
N LEU A 62 6.87 2.19 0.40
CA LEU A 62 5.59 1.49 0.28
C LEU A 62 5.24 0.88 1.64
N PHE A 63 4.05 1.16 2.15
CA PHE A 63 3.54 0.64 3.41
C PHE A 63 2.34 -0.27 3.14
N TRP A 64 2.56 -1.57 3.20
CA TRP A 64 1.55 -2.58 2.95
C TRP A 64 0.80 -2.93 4.23
N GLU A 65 -0.52 -2.77 4.20
CA GLU A 65 -1.43 -3.10 5.29
C GLU A 65 -2.07 -4.48 5.12
N GLU A 66 -2.60 -5.06 6.21
CA GLU A 66 -3.48 -6.25 6.11
C GLU A 66 -4.66 -5.99 5.17
N PRO A 67 -5.11 -7.01 4.41
CA PRO A 67 -6.23 -6.87 3.49
C PRO A 67 -7.51 -6.42 4.19
N ILE A 68 -8.41 -5.82 3.41
CA ILE A 68 -9.78 -5.54 3.82
C ILE A 68 -10.74 -6.30 2.91
N ALA A 69 -11.62 -7.09 3.53
CA ALA A 69 -12.70 -7.78 2.86
C ALA A 69 -13.71 -6.77 2.27
N CYS A 70 -14.22 -7.05 1.07
CA CYS A 70 -15.20 -6.25 0.37
C CYS A 70 -16.17 -7.13 -0.44
N ASP A 71 -17.27 -6.54 -0.90
CA ASP A 71 -18.35 -7.27 -1.60
C ASP A 71 -18.04 -7.46 -3.10
N GLU A 72 -17.06 -6.72 -3.61
CA GLU A 72 -16.61 -6.83 -4.99
C GLU A 72 -15.91 -8.17 -5.28
N ALA A 73 -16.32 -8.81 -6.37
CA ALA A 73 -15.79 -10.12 -6.76
C ALA A 73 -14.34 -10.07 -7.26
N THR A 74 -13.92 -8.96 -7.87
CA THR A 74 -12.56 -8.80 -8.41
C THR A 74 -11.68 -8.08 -7.40
N PRO A 75 -10.56 -8.66 -6.95
CA PRO A 75 -9.66 -8.01 -6.01
C PRO A 75 -8.88 -6.86 -6.67
N TRP A 76 -8.50 -5.85 -5.88
CA TRP A 76 -7.67 -4.74 -6.33
C TRP A 76 -6.77 -4.23 -5.21
N LEU A 77 -5.79 -3.41 -5.58
CA LEU A 77 -4.93 -2.72 -4.64
C LEU A 77 -5.40 -1.27 -4.52
N GLU A 78 -5.84 -0.88 -3.34
CA GLU A 78 -6.02 0.54 -3.02
C GLU A 78 -4.65 1.15 -2.70
N VAL A 79 -4.35 2.27 -3.34
CA VAL A 79 -3.09 2.98 -3.19
C VAL A 79 -3.40 4.41 -2.76
N ARG A 80 -2.81 4.82 -1.64
CA ARG A 80 -2.98 6.17 -1.08
C ARG A 80 -1.62 6.82 -0.87
N GLY A 81 -1.50 8.07 -1.33
CA GLY A 81 -0.36 8.92 -0.97
C GLY A 81 -0.59 9.54 0.40
N GLU A 82 0.41 9.42 1.27
CA GLU A 82 0.40 10.00 2.59
C GLU A 82 1.41 11.15 2.68
N GLU A 83 1.25 11.98 3.70
CA GLU A 83 2.22 13.00 4.00
C GLU A 83 3.63 12.42 4.12
N ARG A 84 4.64 13.21 3.76
CA ARG A 84 6.06 12.86 3.87
C ARG A 84 6.52 11.74 2.93
N GLY A 85 5.74 11.43 1.88
CA GLY A 85 6.21 10.60 0.76
C GLY A 85 6.07 9.09 0.95
N VAL A 86 5.17 8.66 1.84
CA VAL A 86 4.83 7.25 2.02
C VAL A 86 3.61 6.90 1.16
N HIS A 87 3.65 5.76 0.47
CA HIS A 87 2.47 5.21 -0.21
C HIS A 87 1.91 4.03 0.55
N VAL A 88 0.67 4.14 1.00
CA VAL A 88 -0.04 3.08 1.71
C VAL A 88 -0.76 2.20 0.70
N LEU A 89 -0.50 0.90 0.79
CA LEU A 89 -1.06 -0.14 -0.08
C LEU A 89 -2.01 -1.00 0.76
N VAL A 90 -3.28 -1.02 0.39
CA VAL A 90 -4.32 -1.78 1.09
C VAL A 90 -4.97 -2.76 0.10
N PRO A 91 -4.70 -4.07 0.21
CA PRO A 91 -5.36 -5.05 -0.64
C PRO A 91 -6.85 -5.12 -0.32
N ARG A 92 -7.68 -5.03 -1.34
CA ARG A 92 -9.13 -5.24 -1.25
C ARG A 92 -9.44 -6.61 -1.83
N LEU A 93 -9.87 -7.51 -0.95
CA LEU A 93 -10.16 -8.91 -1.29
C LEU A 93 -11.65 -9.16 -1.19
N SER A 94 -12.19 -10.05 -2.03
CA SER A 94 -13.59 -10.46 -1.89
C SER A 94 -13.80 -11.14 -0.52
N ALA A 95 -14.98 -10.98 0.09
CA ALA A 95 -15.25 -11.44 1.45
C ALA A 95 -15.03 -12.94 1.70
N GLY A 96 -15.04 -13.78 0.65
CA GLY A 96 -14.75 -15.22 0.75
C GLY A 96 -13.31 -15.60 0.37
N CYS A 97 -12.44 -14.64 0.05
CA CYS A 97 -11.06 -14.91 -0.34
C CYS A 97 -10.18 -15.01 0.91
N GLU A 98 -9.91 -16.24 1.34
CA GLU A 98 -9.17 -16.55 2.56
C GLU A 98 -8.06 -17.59 2.30
N GLY A 99 -7.26 -17.87 3.33
CA GLY A 99 -6.24 -18.92 3.29
C GLY A 99 -5.25 -18.77 2.12
N GLU A 100 -5.04 -19.87 1.39
CA GLU A 100 -4.10 -19.91 0.26
C GLU A 100 -4.57 -19.02 -0.89
N ASP A 101 -5.87 -18.92 -1.15
CA ASP A 101 -6.39 -18.05 -2.22
C ASP A 101 -6.06 -16.59 -1.93
N ALA A 102 -6.22 -16.16 -0.66
CA ALA A 102 -5.83 -14.81 -0.24
C ALA A 102 -4.33 -14.57 -0.39
N VAL A 103 -3.49 -15.57 -0.10
CA VAL A 103 -2.04 -15.49 -0.30
C VAL A 103 -1.71 -15.28 -1.78
N GLN A 104 -2.31 -16.07 -2.67
CA GLN A 104 -2.08 -15.96 -4.11
C GLN A 104 -2.57 -14.63 -4.69
N VAL A 105 -3.71 -14.13 -4.23
CA VAL A 105 -4.23 -12.83 -4.66
C VAL A 105 -3.33 -11.69 -4.19
N LYS A 106 -2.95 -11.67 -2.91
CA LYS A 106 -2.01 -10.66 -2.36
C LYS A 106 -0.69 -10.66 -3.13
N ARG A 107 -0.14 -11.84 -3.42
CA ARG A 107 1.07 -12.01 -4.22
C ARG A 107 0.92 -11.36 -5.59
N ARG A 108 -0.15 -11.68 -6.33
CA ARG A 108 -0.40 -11.12 -7.67
C ARG A 108 -0.56 -9.61 -7.65
N LEU A 109 -1.27 -9.06 -6.67
CA LEU A 109 -1.45 -7.62 -6.52
C LEU A 109 -0.11 -6.93 -6.24
N LEU A 110 0.69 -7.50 -5.35
CA LEU A 110 2.00 -6.96 -5.01
C LEU A 110 2.97 -7.03 -6.19
N ASP A 111 3.08 -8.19 -6.83
CA ASP A 111 3.95 -8.42 -7.99
C ASP A 111 3.59 -7.47 -9.14
N GLY A 112 2.29 -7.36 -9.44
CA GLY A 112 1.79 -6.47 -10.48
C GLY A 112 2.12 -5.01 -10.21
N TYR A 113 1.93 -4.56 -8.97
CA TYR A 113 2.20 -3.17 -8.59
C TYR A 113 3.71 -2.85 -8.59
N LEU A 114 4.55 -3.75 -8.09
CA LEU A 114 6.01 -3.57 -8.12
C LEU A 114 6.54 -3.56 -9.57
N ALA A 115 5.97 -4.38 -10.45
CA ALA A 115 6.30 -4.42 -11.87
C ALA A 115 5.86 -3.13 -12.58
N GLU A 116 4.66 -2.61 -12.29
CA GLU A 116 4.17 -1.34 -12.82
C GLU A 116 5.06 -0.16 -12.41
N LEU A 117 5.53 -0.14 -11.16
CA LEU A 117 6.49 0.85 -10.67
C LEU A 117 7.90 0.66 -11.24
N GLY A 118 8.20 -0.46 -11.91
CA GLY A 118 9.52 -0.76 -12.44
C GLY A 118 10.59 -0.91 -11.35
N VAL A 119 10.22 -1.42 -10.17
CA VAL A 119 11.12 -1.57 -9.01
C VAL A 119 12.27 -2.51 -9.34
N ARG A 120 13.51 -2.03 -9.19
CA ARG A 120 14.75 -2.81 -9.42
C ARG A 120 15.55 -3.08 -8.16
N ASP A 121 15.50 -2.17 -7.19
CA ASP A 121 16.20 -2.31 -5.92
C ASP A 121 15.18 -2.30 -4.77
N LEU A 122 14.86 -3.49 -4.26
CA LEU A 122 13.81 -3.70 -3.26
C LEU A 122 14.39 -4.10 -1.91
N LEU A 123 13.92 -3.41 -0.87
CA LEU A 123 14.19 -3.67 0.53
C LEU A 123 12.88 -4.10 1.21
N LEU A 124 12.89 -5.24 1.91
CA LEU A 124 11.75 -5.72 2.68
C LEU A 124 11.96 -5.45 4.17
N TRP A 125 10.96 -4.83 4.78
CA TRP A 125 10.86 -4.67 6.23
C TRP A 125 9.63 -5.42 6.73
N TYR A 126 9.81 -6.48 7.51
CA TYR A 126 8.71 -7.24 8.09
C TYR A 126 8.34 -6.72 9.48
N TYR A 127 7.17 -6.11 9.60
CA TYR A 127 6.54 -5.83 10.89
C TYR A 127 5.54 -6.92 11.30
N THR A 128 5.29 -7.88 10.42
CA THR A 128 4.58 -9.14 10.70
C THR A 128 5.21 -10.28 9.90
N PRO A 129 5.49 -11.45 10.52
CA PRO A 129 6.06 -12.59 9.82
C PRO A 129 5.05 -13.22 8.84
N MET A 130 3.75 -13.01 9.02
CA MET A 130 2.69 -13.60 8.18
C MET A 130 2.80 -13.17 6.72
N SER A 131 3.34 -11.98 6.46
CA SER A 131 3.48 -11.46 5.11
C SER A 131 4.48 -12.23 4.25
N GLN A 132 5.39 -12.99 4.86
CA GLN A 132 6.33 -13.84 4.12
C GLN A 132 5.62 -14.82 3.19
N SER A 133 4.42 -15.29 3.57
CA SER A 133 3.60 -16.21 2.75
C SER A 133 3.39 -15.71 1.31
N PHE A 134 3.29 -14.40 1.09
CA PHE A 134 3.05 -13.81 -0.23
C PHE A 134 4.19 -12.93 -0.75
N SER A 135 5.28 -12.74 0.01
CA SER A 135 6.39 -11.84 -0.37
C SER A 135 7.76 -12.51 -0.43
N ALA A 136 7.92 -13.73 0.11
CA ALA A 136 9.22 -14.38 0.22
C ALA A 136 9.89 -14.70 -1.13
N HIS A 137 9.12 -14.73 -2.22
CA HIS A 137 9.64 -14.97 -3.58
C HIS A 137 10.26 -13.73 -4.23
N LEU A 138 10.08 -12.54 -3.64
CA LEU A 138 10.59 -11.30 -4.21
C LEU A 138 12.12 -11.27 -4.15
N PRO A 139 12.82 -10.86 -5.24
CA PRO A 139 14.27 -10.74 -5.26
C PRO A 139 14.69 -9.46 -4.51
N ALA A 140 14.68 -9.51 -3.18
CA ALA A 140 14.87 -8.35 -2.31
C ALA A 140 15.91 -8.62 -1.22
N ARG A 141 16.46 -7.54 -0.65
CA ARG A 141 17.21 -7.60 0.60
C ARG A 141 16.25 -7.41 1.77
N THR A 142 16.34 -8.26 2.79
CA THR A 142 15.56 -8.09 4.03
C THR A 142 16.37 -7.30 5.05
N ILE A 143 15.73 -6.36 5.75
CA ILE A 143 16.33 -5.53 6.80
C ILE A 143 15.61 -5.80 8.13
#